data_AF-A0A8T2Y4V7-F1
#
_entry.id   AF-A0A8T2Y4V7-F1
#
_cell.length_a   1.000
_cell.length_b   1.000
_cell.length_c   1.000
_cell.angle_alpha   90.00
_cell.angle_beta   90.00
_cell.angle_gamma   90.00
#
_symmetry.space_group_name_H-M   'P 1'
#
loop_
_entity.id
_entity.type
_entity.pdbx_description
1 polymer ?
#
loop_
_entity_poly.entity_id
_entity_poly.type
_entity_poly.pdbx_seq_one_letter_code
_entity_poly.pdbx_strand_id
1 'polypeptide(L)'
;MGMMGAVPPPYGYYVPDVVVAASVGVVTGWCVGPLIPVCSHWLARSSILQLLSHISVLALALSSQFFPYSNAAPKRVVFQHTLVTTGVNRIVDSSYEFSVVDSNSLLFLFKYAPEVAKELHIGQELSFETANMSHRETWMGIFPVPFLFSQSLKFPARSDGILKRYRYFPHISNYKPHAVSSDKSRRVHLEFYLGDLEEVWVSVLNITGPLSSWSFADNMLSVPETVDGGPPSYILRLSGNSQRNWTFWLEASSSDDLRVEVAVVDQVLDDEARRLKGLFPEWADVIAYSSFMSSYIF
;
A
#
# COMPACT_ATOMS: atom_id res chain seq x y z
N MET A 1 -3.31 11.91 2.41
CA MET A 1 -2.03 11.20 2.58
C MET A 1 -0.94 11.93 1.79
N GLY A 2 -0.59 13.16 2.19
CA GLY A 2 0.09 14.13 1.32
C GLY A 2 1.63 14.09 1.26
N MET A 3 2.30 13.05 1.74
CA MET A 3 3.78 12.99 1.77
C MET A 3 4.39 11.61 1.45
N MET A 4 3.56 10.61 1.10
CA MET A 4 4.02 9.23 0.90
C MET A 4 4.57 9.02 -0.51
N GLY A 5 5.84 9.31 -0.77
CA GLY A 5 6.51 8.91 -2.01
C GLY A 5 6.01 9.57 -3.31
N ALA A 6 5.94 10.91 -3.40
CA ALA A 6 5.50 11.59 -4.63
C ALA A 6 6.62 11.74 -5.68
N VAL A 7 6.40 11.27 -6.92
CA VAL A 7 7.24 11.55 -8.12
C VAL A 7 6.39 12.33 -9.13
N PRO A 8 6.93 13.38 -9.78
CA PRO A 8 8.29 13.89 -9.63
C PRO A 8 8.56 14.38 -8.20
N PRO A 9 9.84 14.40 -7.74
CA PRO A 9 10.20 14.80 -6.38
C PRO A 9 9.40 16.05 -5.98
N PRO A 10 8.95 16.16 -4.72
CA PRO A 10 7.70 16.84 -4.35
C PRO A 10 7.74 18.37 -4.43
N TYR A 11 8.32 18.98 -5.46
CA TYR A 11 8.20 20.40 -5.76
C TYR A 11 6.73 20.84 -5.73
N GLY A 12 5.79 20.01 -6.22
CA GLY A 12 4.36 20.29 -6.17
C GLY A 12 3.72 20.28 -4.77
N TYR A 13 4.25 19.49 -3.83
CA TYR A 13 3.75 19.43 -2.44
C TYR A 13 4.50 20.34 -1.48
N TYR A 14 5.73 20.76 -1.83
CA TYR A 14 6.39 21.88 -1.16
C TYR A 14 5.67 23.20 -1.43
N VAL A 15 4.91 23.36 -2.50
CA VAL A 15 4.15 24.60 -2.73
C VAL A 15 3.14 24.86 -1.61
N PRO A 16 2.24 23.91 -1.24
CA PRO A 16 1.42 24.03 -0.03
C PRO A 16 2.21 24.33 1.23
N ASP A 17 3.32 23.61 1.49
CA ASP A 17 4.12 23.82 2.70
C ASP A 17 4.83 25.17 2.72
N VAL A 18 5.33 25.64 1.57
CA VAL A 18 5.90 26.97 1.38
C VAL A 18 4.82 28.04 1.52
N VAL A 19 3.61 27.80 1.00
CA VAL A 19 2.46 28.71 1.14
C VAL A 19 2.01 28.77 2.59
N VAL A 20 1.93 27.64 3.29
CA VAL A 20 1.61 27.57 4.73
C VAL A 20 2.71 28.23 5.54
N ALA A 21 3.99 27.94 5.28
CA ALA A 21 5.11 28.57 5.97
C ALA A 21 5.16 30.09 5.71
N ALA A 22 4.89 30.54 4.48
CA ALA A 22 4.84 31.95 4.12
C ALA A 22 3.64 32.64 4.78
N SER A 23 2.46 32.01 4.78
CA SER A 23 1.26 32.57 5.42
C SER A 23 1.39 32.59 6.94
N VAL A 24 1.94 31.55 7.56
CA VAL A 24 2.31 31.55 8.98
C VAL A 24 3.35 32.63 9.27
N GLY A 25 4.37 32.79 8.42
CA GLY A 25 5.38 33.83 8.55
C GLY A 25 4.79 35.24 8.46
N VAL A 26 3.85 35.48 7.54
CA VAL A 26 3.13 36.74 7.38
C VAL A 26 2.20 37.01 8.56
N VAL A 27 1.42 36.02 9.00
CA VAL A 27 0.52 36.14 10.15
C VAL A 27 1.32 36.37 11.42
N THR A 28 2.40 35.62 11.64
CA THR A 28 3.31 35.82 12.77
C THR A 28 3.96 37.20 12.70
N GLY A 29 4.38 37.65 11.52
CA GLY A 29 4.89 38.99 11.27
C GLY A 29 3.86 40.08 11.57
N TRP A 30 2.58 39.89 11.26
CA TRP A 30 1.51 40.85 11.59
C TRP A 30 1.09 40.83 13.05
N CYS A 31 1.10 39.67 13.70
CA CYS A 31 0.73 39.54 15.11
C CYS A 31 1.87 39.98 16.05
N VAL A 32 3.11 39.61 15.72
CA VAL A 32 4.29 39.89 16.56
C VAL A 32 4.98 41.18 16.12
N GLY A 33 4.84 41.60 14.85
CA GLY A 33 5.42 42.83 14.30
C GLY A 33 5.10 44.10 15.10
N PRO A 34 3.87 44.33 15.57
CA PRO A 34 3.54 45.46 16.44
C PRO A 34 4.15 45.37 17.85
N LEU A 35 4.54 44.17 18.29
CA LEU A 35 5.28 43.94 19.54
C LEU A 35 6.80 44.09 19.36
N ILE A 36 7.29 44.00 18.12
CA ILE A 36 8.70 44.22 17.78
C ILE A 36 9.18 45.60 18.24
N PRO A 37 8.47 46.75 18.06
CA PRO A 37 8.88 48.06 18.59
C PRO A 37 9.16 48.08 20.11
N VAL A 38 8.43 47.28 20.89
CA VAL A 38 8.60 47.18 22.36
C VAL A 38 9.80 46.30 22.72
N CYS A 39 10.06 45.23 21.94
CA CYS A 39 11.26 44.39 22.06
C CYS A 39 12.50 44.98 21.33
N SER A 40 12.28 45.94 20.43
CA SER A 40 13.21 46.51 19.44
C SER A 40 14.29 47.36 20.08
N HIS A 41 13.98 47.96 21.23
CA HIS A 41 14.98 48.67 22.02
C HIS A 41 16.16 47.76 22.43
N TRP A 42 15.95 46.44 22.45
CA TRP A 42 16.97 45.45 22.79
C TRP A 42 17.37 44.52 21.62
N LEU A 43 16.46 44.13 20.73
CA LEU A 43 16.71 43.08 19.71
C LEU A 43 16.82 43.56 18.24
N ALA A 44 16.36 44.76 17.89
CA ALA A 44 16.22 45.20 16.49
C ALA A 44 17.47 45.84 15.87
N ARG A 45 18.66 45.62 16.45
CA ARG A 45 19.90 46.03 15.78
C ARG A 45 20.14 45.07 14.62
N SER A 46 20.34 45.63 13.41
CA SER A 46 20.61 44.87 12.18
C SER A 46 21.71 43.81 12.36
N SER A 47 22.72 44.11 13.18
CA SER A 47 23.79 43.16 13.52
C SER A 47 23.31 41.90 14.26
N ILE A 48 22.31 42.01 15.15
CA ILE A 48 21.76 40.87 15.90
C ILE A 48 20.92 39.99 14.96
N LEU A 49 20.09 40.60 14.11
CA LEU A 49 19.31 39.86 13.10
C LEU A 49 20.21 39.17 12.08
N GLN A 50 21.26 39.84 11.61
CA GLN A 50 22.27 39.22 10.75
C GLN A 50 22.93 38.04 11.47
N LEU A 51 23.38 38.20 12.71
CA LEU A 51 23.99 37.11 13.48
C LEU A 51 23.04 35.91 13.63
N LEU A 52 21.78 36.14 14.02
CA LEU A 52 20.78 35.09 14.16
C LEU A 52 20.52 34.37 12.83
N SER A 53 20.43 35.11 11.73
CA SER A 53 20.29 34.52 10.38
C SER A 53 21.49 33.64 10.02
N HIS A 54 22.72 34.10 10.29
CA HIS A 54 23.93 33.30 10.05
C HIS A 54 23.95 32.05 10.92
N ILE A 55 23.54 32.15 12.18
CA ILE A 55 23.41 31.00 13.08
C ILE A 55 22.36 30.01 12.56
N SER A 56 21.20 30.48 12.09
CA SER A 56 20.18 29.61 11.51
C SER A 56 20.67 28.90 10.25
N VAL A 57 21.32 29.61 9.32
CA VAL A 57 21.91 29.01 8.12
C VAL A 57 23.00 28.00 8.48
N LEU A 58 23.86 28.33 9.44
CA LEU A 58 24.89 27.41 9.91
C LEU A 58 24.30 26.17 10.60
N ALA A 59 23.27 26.35 11.42
CA ALA A 59 22.56 25.25 12.09
C ALA A 59 21.86 24.35 11.06
N LEU A 60 21.25 24.92 10.02
CA LEU A 60 20.68 24.14 8.91
C LEU A 60 21.76 23.40 8.14
N ALA A 61 22.90 24.04 7.85
CA ALA A 61 24.02 23.42 7.15
C ALA A 61 24.58 22.24 7.95
N LEU A 62 24.81 22.43 9.26
CA LEU A 62 25.23 21.36 10.17
C LEU A 62 24.17 20.25 10.27
N SER A 63 22.89 20.61 10.39
CA SER A 63 21.78 19.66 10.43
C SER A 63 21.71 18.82 9.15
N SER A 64 22.00 19.41 7.99
CA SER A 64 21.93 18.73 6.70
C SER A 64 23.06 17.71 6.47
N GLN A 65 24.14 17.79 7.26
CA GLN A 65 25.23 16.81 7.21
C GLN A 65 24.90 15.52 7.97
N PHE A 66 23.92 15.54 8.88
CA PHE A 66 23.51 14.35 9.60
C PHE A 66 22.62 13.47 8.73
N PHE A 67 22.83 12.16 8.85
CA PHE A 67 21.95 11.19 8.20
C PHE A 67 20.53 11.31 8.78
N PRO A 68 19.48 11.39 7.94
CA PRO A 68 18.14 11.77 8.40
C PRO A 68 17.41 10.69 9.19
N TYR A 69 17.97 9.48 9.31
CA TYR A 69 17.32 8.34 9.95
C TYR A 69 18.20 7.73 11.05
N SER A 70 17.54 7.15 12.04
CA SER A 70 18.18 6.43 13.15
C SER A 70 17.20 5.39 13.72
N ASN A 71 17.66 4.55 14.64
CA ASN A 71 16.78 3.56 15.28
C ASN A 71 15.64 4.22 16.09
N ALA A 72 15.81 5.47 16.54
CA ALA A 72 14.76 6.24 17.23
C ALA A 72 13.80 6.96 16.27
N ALA A 73 14.21 7.18 15.03
CA ALA A 73 13.41 7.79 13.97
C ALA A 73 13.65 7.02 12.66
N PRO A 74 13.12 5.78 12.55
CA PRO A 74 13.45 4.91 11.45
C PRO A 74 12.70 5.31 10.18
N LYS A 75 13.29 4.97 9.04
CA LYS A 75 12.59 5.02 7.76
C LYS A 75 11.59 3.88 7.68
N ARG A 76 10.32 4.18 7.45
CA ARG A 76 9.25 3.17 7.36
C ARG A 76 9.12 2.65 5.93
N VAL A 77 9.33 1.35 5.80
CA VAL A 77 9.28 0.63 4.53
C VAL A 77 8.19 -0.43 4.62
N VAL A 78 7.33 -0.46 3.62
CA VAL A 78 6.36 -1.52 3.41
C VAL A 78 6.94 -2.46 2.36
N PHE A 79 7.13 -3.71 2.74
CA PHE A 79 7.60 -4.78 1.86
C PHE A 79 6.50 -5.83 1.72
N GLN A 80 5.90 -5.91 0.55
CA GLN A 80 4.88 -6.90 0.27
C GLN A 80 5.39 -7.95 -0.71
N HIS A 81 5.21 -9.22 -0.39
CA HIS A 81 5.36 -10.31 -1.35
C HIS A 81 4.01 -10.65 -1.97
N THR A 82 3.77 -10.21 -3.20
CA THR A 82 2.52 -10.44 -3.92
C THR A 82 2.62 -11.71 -4.76
N LEU A 83 1.63 -12.58 -4.60
CA LEU A 83 1.52 -13.87 -5.27
C LEU A 83 0.18 -13.92 -6.01
N VAL A 84 0.23 -13.97 -7.33
CA VAL A 84 -0.97 -14.19 -8.15
C VAL A 84 -1.14 -15.69 -8.33
N THR A 85 -2.29 -16.19 -7.91
CA THR A 85 -2.61 -17.62 -7.86
C THR A 85 -3.77 -17.96 -8.77
N THR A 86 -3.80 -19.20 -9.25
CA THR A 86 -4.93 -19.77 -10.00
C THR A 86 -5.33 -21.10 -9.40
N GLY A 87 -6.52 -21.16 -8.81
CA GLY A 87 -6.99 -22.34 -8.10
C GLY A 87 -6.17 -22.62 -6.83
N VAL A 88 -6.02 -23.90 -6.50
CA VAL A 88 -5.68 -24.31 -5.12
C VAL A 88 -4.17 -24.31 -4.84
N ASN A 89 -3.29 -24.49 -5.82
CA ASN A 89 -1.86 -24.69 -5.55
C ASN A 89 -0.91 -24.21 -6.67
N ARG A 90 -1.39 -23.31 -7.53
CA ARG A 90 -0.62 -22.81 -8.67
C ARG A 90 -0.40 -21.30 -8.57
N ILE A 91 0.87 -20.90 -8.60
CA ILE A 91 1.30 -19.50 -8.67
C ILE A 91 1.58 -19.17 -10.14
N VAL A 92 1.01 -18.07 -10.62
CA VAL A 92 1.16 -17.56 -11.99
C VAL A 92 2.18 -16.43 -12.05
N ASP A 93 2.13 -15.52 -11.07
CA ASP A 93 3.08 -14.41 -10.94
C ASP A 93 3.48 -14.26 -9.47
N SER A 94 4.72 -13.82 -9.26
CA SER A 94 5.29 -13.61 -7.93
C SER A 94 6.21 -12.40 -7.97
N SER A 95 6.00 -11.48 -7.04
CA SER A 95 6.73 -10.23 -7.02
C SER A 95 6.93 -9.65 -5.64
N TYR A 96 8.07 -9.00 -5.45
CA TYR A 96 8.33 -8.16 -4.29
C TYR A 96 7.97 -6.72 -4.60
N GLU A 97 7.12 -6.13 -3.78
CA GLU A 97 6.68 -4.77 -3.90
C GLU A 97 7.15 -3.98 -2.69
N PHE A 98 7.82 -2.85 -2.94
CA PHE A 98 8.30 -1.97 -1.89
C PHE A 98 7.60 -0.63 -1.97
N SER A 99 7.31 -0.03 -0.83
CA SER A 99 6.79 1.33 -0.71
C SER A 99 7.34 2.00 0.53
N VAL A 100 7.40 3.33 0.50
CA VAL A 100 7.87 4.13 1.63
C VAL A 100 6.77 5.07 2.09
N VAL A 101 6.66 5.20 3.41
CA VAL A 101 5.68 6.09 4.03
C VAL A 101 6.23 7.52 4.16
N ASP A 102 7.55 7.66 4.25
CA ASP A 102 8.22 8.94 4.51
C ASP A 102 8.57 9.71 3.22
N SER A 103 9.03 10.95 3.40
CA SER A 103 9.36 11.90 2.33
C SER A 103 10.52 11.47 1.42
N ASN A 104 11.54 10.78 1.96
CA ASN A 104 12.64 10.28 1.12
C ASN A 104 12.16 9.09 0.27
N SER A 105 12.53 9.05 -1.01
CA SER A 105 12.06 8.03 -1.95
C SER A 105 12.69 6.64 -1.72
N LEU A 106 12.17 5.62 -2.43
CA LEU A 106 12.79 4.30 -2.48
C LEU A 106 14.22 4.32 -3.06
N LEU A 107 14.55 5.28 -3.94
CA LEU A 107 15.95 5.43 -4.43
C LEU A 107 16.91 5.78 -3.30
N PHE A 108 16.49 6.67 -2.40
CA PHE A 108 17.30 7.00 -1.24
C PHE A 108 17.54 5.73 -0.41
N LEU A 109 16.48 4.95 -0.17
CA LEU A 109 16.58 3.69 0.55
C LEU A 109 17.60 2.74 -0.09
N PHE A 110 17.46 2.44 -1.39
CA PHE A 110 18.36 1.51 -2.08
C PHE A 110 19.79 2.04 -2.24
N LYS A 111 19.97 3.37 -2.35
CA LYS A 111 21.30 4.00 -2.35
C LYS A 111 22.05 3.77 -1.03
N TYR A 112 21.35 3.79 0.10
CA TYR A 112 21.94 3.61 1.43
C TYR A 112 21.72 2.20 2.03
N ALA A 113 21.13 1.28 1.26
CA ALA A 113 20.97 -0.14 1.57
C ALA A 113 21.51 -1.00 0.41
N PRO A 114 22.83 -1.02 0.19
CA PRO A 114 23.43 -1.65 -1.00
C PRO A 114 23.23 -3.17 -1.05
N GLU A 115 23.09 -3.83 0.09
CA GLU A 115 22.86 -5.27 0.18
C GLU A 115 21.48 -5.65 -0.39
N VAL A 116 20.45 -4.88 -0.02
CA VAL A 116 19.09 -5.03 -0.57
C VAL A 116 19.10 -4.78 -2.07
N ALA A 117 19.76 -3.71 -2.52
CA ALA A 117 19.83 -3.37 -3.94
C ALA A 117 20.50 -4.48 -4.76
N LYS A 118 21.56 -5.09 -4.21
CA LYS A 118 22.26 -6.20 -4.84
C LYS A 118 21.40 -7.46 -4.94
N GLU A 119 20.68 -7.82 -3.88
CA GLU A 119 19.79 -9.00 -3.87
C GLU A 119 18.60 -8.81 -4.83
N LEU A 120 18.07 -7.59 -4.95
CA LEU A 120 17.01 -7.25 -5.91
C LEU A 120 17.51 -7.08 -7.35
N HIS A 121 18.81 -7.30 -7.61
CA HIS A 121 19.46 -7.09 -8.91
C HIS A 121 19.18 -5.71 -9.51
N ILE A 122 19.12 -4.69 -8.65
CA ILE A 122 18.91 -3.30 -9.04
C ILE A 122 20.18 -2.80 -9.74
N GLY A 123 20.09 -2.54 -11.05
CA GLY A 123 21.15 -1.89 -11.82
C GLY A 123 21.37 -0.43 -11.37
N GLN A 124 22.53 0.14 -11.68
CA GLN A 124 22.88 1.53 -11.32
C GLN A 124 21.93 2.59 -11.91
N GLU A 125 21.10 2.24 -12.89
CA GLU A 125 20.09 3.10 -13.53
C GLU A 125 18.67 2.57 -13.25
N LEU A 126 18.17 2.77 -12.03
CA LEU A 126 16.74 2.60 -11.73
C LEU A 126 15.97 3.81 -12.29
N SER A 127 15.37 3.67 -13.46
CA SER A 127 14.43 4.67 -13.99
C SER A 127 13.00 4.33 -13.53
N PHE A 128 12.32 5.31 -12.93
CA PHE A 128 10.90 5.21 -12.56
C PHE A 128 9.97 5.22 -13.78
N GLU A 129 10.47 5.60 -14.97
CA GLU A 129 9.69 5.52 -16.21
C GLU A 129 9.59 4.09 -16.76
N THR A 130 10.54 3.19 -16.42
CA THR A 130 10.55 1.80 -16.86
C THR A 130 10.22 0.79 -15.76
N ALA A 131 10.15 1.21 -14.49
CA ALA A 131 9.60 0.38 -13.44
C ALA A 131 8.10 0.19 -13.73
N ASN A 132 7.66 -1.06 -13.94
CA ASN A 132 6.25 -1.40 -14.14
C ASN A 132 5.42 -0.83 -12.97
N MET A 133 4.86 0.36 -13.15
CA MET A 133 3.85 0.91 -12.27
C MET A 133 2.64 0.02 -12.48
N SER A 134 2.40 -0.87 -11.53
CA SER A 134 1.37 -1.89 -11.68
C SER A 134 0.00 -1.19 -11.76
N HIS A 135 -0.77 -1.53 -12.79
CA HIS A 135 -1.98 -0.80 -13.16
C HIS A 135 -3.01 -0.84 -12.02
N ARG A 136 -3.45 0.35 -11.60
CA ARG A 136 -4.45 0.61 -10.55
C ARG A 136 -5.84 0.00 -10.84
N GLU A 137 -6.03 -0.53 -12.05
CA GLU A 137 -7.32 -0.90 -12.62
C GLU A 137 -7.87 -2.25 -12.12
N THR A 138 -7.05 -3.11 -11.52
CA THR A 138 -7.45 -4.51 -11.25
C THR A 138 -7.80 -4.81 -9.80
N TRP A 139 -7.62 -3.90 -8.84
CA TRP A 139 -7.90 -4.25 -7.44
C TRP A 139 -8.31 -3.03 -6.60
N MET A 140 -9.57 -3.02 -6.18
CA MET A 140 -10.18 -1.89 -5.46
C MET A 140 -10.21 -2.03 -3.93
N GLY A 141 -9.60 -3.09 -3.41
CA GLY A 141 -9.70 -3.44 -2.00
C GLY A 141 -8.37 -3.37 -1.26
N ILE A 142 -7.68 -2.23 -1.19
CA ILE A 142 -6.42 -2.08 -0.41
C ILE A 142 -5.22 -2.87 -0.96
N PHE A 143 -5.38 -3.91 -1.78
CA PHE A 143 -4.28 -4.78 -2.18
C PHE A 143 -3.81 -4.61 -3.62
N PRO A 144 -2.50 -4.79 -3.87
CA PRO A 144 -1.43 -4.75 -2.88
C PRO A 144 -1.38 -3.38 -2.18
N VAL A 145 -1.20 -3.41 -0.85
CA VAL A 145 -1.14 -2.23 0.05
C VAL A 145 -0.11 -1.19 -0.38
N PRO A 146 1.05 -1.58 -0.95
CA PRO A 146 1.96 -0.68 -1.65
C PRO A 146 1.27 0.36 -2.56
N PHE A 147 0.15 0.03 -3.20
CA PHE A 147 -0.57 0.98 -4.07
C PHE A 147 -1.30 2.11 -3.35
N LEU A 148 -1.51 1.99 -2.05
CA LEU A 148 -2.02 3.11 -1.26
C LEU A 148 -0.96 4.21 -1.09
N PHE A 149 0.30 3.90 -1.40
CA PHE A 149 1.42 4.83 -1.35
C PHE A 149 1.83 5.19 -2.78
N SER A 150 2.16 6.47 -3.02
CA SER A 150 2.81 6.80 -4.30
C SER A 150 4.23 6.20 -4.33
N GLN A 151 4.68 5.80 -5.53
CA GLN A 151 5.99 5.15 -5.77
C GLN A 151 6.17 3.75 -5.16
N SER A 152 5.29 2.81 -5.47
CA SER A 152 5.63 1.40 -5.28
C SER A 152 6.58 0.91 -6.37
N LEU A 153 7.63 0.17 -6.02
CA LEU A 153 8.47 -0.53 -6.99
C LEU A 153 8.20 -2.04 -6.92
N LYS A 154 7.91 -2.64 -8.07
CA LYS A 154 7.66 -4.07 -8.25
C LYS A 154 8.89 -4.75 -8.84
N PHE A 155 9.38 -5.80 -8.18
CA PHE A 155 10.50 -6.64 -8.61
C PHE A 155 10.03 -8.08 -8.77
N PRO A 156 10.53 -8.83 -9.78
CA PRO A 156 10.22 -10.24 -9.91
C PRO A 156 10.75 -11.02 -8.71
N ALA A 157 9.97 -11.97 -8.21
CA ALA A 157 10.34 -12.82 -7.08
C ALA A 157 10.17 -14.30 -7.43
N ARG A 158 11.02 -15.15 -6.86
CA ARG A 158 10.83 -16.60 -6.96
C ARG A 158 9.66 -17.02 -6.08
N SER A 159 9.00 -18.11 -6.45
CA SER A 159 7.83 -18.64 -5.74
C SER A 159 8.08 -20.00 -5.08
N ASP A 160 9.28 -20.56 -5.27
CA ASP A 160 9.63 -21.90 -4.78
C ASP A 160 9.57 -22.00 -3.25
N GLY A 161 9.93 -20.93 -2.53
CA GLY A 161 9.86 -20.87 -1.07
C GLY A 161 8.44 -21.03 -0.54
N ILE A 162 7.49 -20.35 -1.18
CA ILE A 162 6.07 -20.40 -0.82
C ILE A 162 5.48 -21.78 -1.08
N LEU A 163 5.79 -22.41 -2.23
CA LEU A 163 5.31 -23.75 -2.57
C LEU A 163 5.84 -24.85 -1.63
N LYS A 164 6.99 -24.62 -0.99
CA LYS A 164 7.52 -25.52 0.05
C LYS A 164 6.77 -25.37 1.38
N ARG A 165 6.24 -24.18 1.66
CA ARG A 165 5.57 -23.87 2.93
C ARG A 165 4.08 -24.20 2.90
N TYR A 166 3.39 -23.79 1.84
CA TYR A 166 1.94 -23.93 1.71
C TYR A 166 1.59 -24.88 0.57
N ARG A 167 0.69 -25.84 0.87
CA ARG A 167 0.20 -26.79 -0.13
C ARG A 167 -1.08 -26.27 -0.80
N TYR A 168 -1.93 -25.59 -0.03
CA TYR A 168 -3.18 -25.02 -0.49
C TYR A 168 -3.23 -23.51 -0.27
N PHE A 169 -3.55 -22.78 -1.34
CA PHE A 169 -3.72 -21.33 -1.36
C PHE A 169 -5.20 -20.95 -1.18
N PRO A 170 -5.45 -19.68 -0.80
CA PRO A 170 -6.79 -19.15 -0.75
C PRO A 170 -7.50 -19.25 -2.09
N HIS A 171 -8.70 -19.80 -2.09
CA HIS A 171 -9.50 -19.94 -3.30
C HIS A 171 -10.99 -19.96 -3.03
N ILE A 172 -11.76 -19.63 -4.08
CA ILE A 172 -13.21 -19.70 -4.06
C ILE A 172 -13.67 -20.82 -4.99
N SER A 173 -14.68 -21.57 -4.55
CA SER A 173 -15.35 -22.60 -5.34
C SER A 173 -16.86 -22.60 -5.15
N ASN A 174 -17.57 -23.20 -6.09
CA ASN A 174 -19.01 -23.45 -5.97
C ASN A 174 -19.26 -24.65 -5.05
N TYR A 175 -20.05 -24.47 -3.99
CA TYR A 175 -20.46 -25.60 -3.12
C TYR A 175 -21.84 -26.16 -3.46
N LYS A 176 -22.64 -25.43 -4.26
CA LYS A 176 -23.93 -25.88 -4.79
C LYS A 176 -24.12 -25.43 -6.25
N PRO A 177 -24.90 -26.17 -7.06
CA PRO A 177 -25.31 -25.71 -8.38
C PRO A 177 -26.01 -24.35 -8.31
N HIS A 178 -25.86 -23.55 -9.36
CA HIS A 178 -26.52 -22.25 -9.46
C HIS A 178 -28.04 -22.43 -9.46
N ALA A 179 -28.73 -21.61 -8.65
CA ALA A 179 -30.19 -21.56 -8.67
C ALA A 179 -30.63 -20.37 -9.52
N VAL A 180 -31.47 -20.61 -10.53
CA VAL A 180 -32.09 -19.56 -11.33
C VAL A 180 -33.51 -19.35 -10.80
N SER A 181 -33.83 -18.13 -10.40
CA SER A 181 -35.16 -17.77 -9.92
C SER A 181 -36.15 -17.58 -11.09
N SER A 182 -37.44 -17.58 -10.78
CA SER A 182 -38.52 -17.26 -11.73
C SER A 182 -38.33 -15.89 -12.40
N ASP A 183 -37.65 -14.97 -11.71
CA ASP A 183 -37.48 -13.58 -12.09
C ASP A 183 -36.19 -13.37 -12.91
N LYS A 184 -35.59 -14.46 -13.40
CA LYS A 184 -34.29 -14.50 -14.10
C LYS A 184 -33.08 -14.06 -13.26
N SER A 185 -33.25 -13.88 -11.94
CA SER A 185 -32.10 -13.68 -11.06
C SER A 185 -31.34 -14.99 -10.87
N ARG A 186 -30.01 -14.90 -10.80
CA ARG A 186 -29.12 -16.05 -10.66
C ARG A 186 -28.44 -15.99 -9.31
N ARG A 187 -28.62 -17.02 -8.49
CA ARG A 187 -27.93 -17.15 -7.21
C ARG A 187 -26.74 -18.11 -7.34
N VAL A 188 -25.56 -17.57 -7.07
CA VAL A 188 -24.29 -18.29 -7.05
C VAL A 188 -23.93 -18.61 -5.61
N HIS A 189 -23.67 -19.89 -5.33
CA HIS A 189 -23.39 -20.40 -3.99
C HIS A 189 -21.89 -20.68 -3.85
N LEU A 190 -21.21 -19.80 -3.13
CA LEU A 190 -19.75 -19.76 -3.03
C LEU A 190 -19.24 -20.20 -1.66
N GLU A 191 -18.11 -20.87 -1.69
CA GLU A 191 -17.33 -21.24 -0.52
C GLU A 191 -15.91 -20.69 -0.69
N PHE A 192 -15.44 -19.97 0.32
CA PHE A 192 -14.12 -19.36 0.37
C PHE A 192 -13.27 -20.10 1.40
N TYR A 193 -12.15 -20.66 0.91
CA TYR A 193 -11.13 -21.34 1.70
C TYR A 193 -9.91 -20.45 1.85
N LEU A 194 -9.38 -20.34 3.07
CA LEU A 194 -8.17 -19.57 3.37
C LEU A 194 -6.86 -20.30 3.04
N GLY A 195 -6.91 -21.58 2.66
CA GLY A 195 -5.68 -22.34 2.43
C GLY A 195 -5.04 -22.84 3.71
N ASP A 196 -3.75 -23.14 3.60
CA ASP A 196 -2.89 -23.54 4.72
C ASP A 196 -2.18 -22.33 5.36
N LEU A 197 -2.71 -21.12 5.16
CA LEU A 197 -2.11 -19.89 5.67
C LEU A 197 -2.12 -19.87 7.20
N GLU A 198 -1.03 -19.38 7.78
CA GLU A 198 -0.78 -19.45 9.22
C GLU A 198 -1.33 -18.23 9.97
N GLU A 199 -0.95 -17.01 9.57
CA GLU A 199 -1.28 -15.76 10.27
C GLU A 199 -2.06 -14.80 9.35
N VAL A 200 -3.28 -15.22 9.00
CA VAL A 200 -4.19 -14.42 8.19
C VAL A 200 -4.63 -13.16 8.93
N TRP A 201 -4.24 -12.00 8.42
CA TRP A 201 -4.65 -10.70 8.98
C TRP A 201 -6.02 -10.26 8.44
N VAL A 202 -6.12 -10.17 7.11
CA VAL A 202 -7.34 -9.72 6.42
C VAL A 202 -7.49 -10.44 5.09
N SER A 203 -8.72 -10.77 4.76
CA SER A 203 -9.14 -11.20 3.43
C SER A 203 -10.09 -10.17 2.84
N VAL A 204 -9.95 -9.89 1.56
CA VAL A 204 -10.77 -8.94 0.85
C VAL A 204 -11.36 -9.61 -0.38
N LEU A 205 -12.65 -9.44 -0.59
CA LEU A 205 -13.35 -9.85 -1.79
C LEU A 205 -13.83 -8.58 -2.50
N ASN A 206 -13.50 -8.48 -3.79
CA ASN A 206 -14.02 -7.45 -4.68
C ASN A 206 -14.96 -8.12 -5.68
N ILE A 207 -16.24 -7.80 -5.60
CA ILE A 207 -17.27 -8.34 -6.48
C ILE A 207 -17.65 -7.26 -7.50
N THR A 208 -17.57 -7.62 -8.78
CA THR A 208 -17.97 -6.77 -9.92
C THR A 208 -18.93 -7.54 -10.84
N GLY A 209 -19.82 -6.80 -11.51
CA GLY A 209 -20.86 -7.37 -12.36
C GLY A 209 -22.28 -7.01 -11.88
N PRO A 210 -23.32 -7.73 -12.34
CA PRO A 210 -24.72 -7.41 -12.08
C PRO A 210 -25.19 -7.83 -10.67
N LEU A 211 -24.42 -7.53 -9.62
CA LEU A 211 -24.75 -7.91 -8.24
C LEU A 211 -25.99 -7.13 -7.75
N SER A 212 -27.02 -7.85 -7.32
CA SER A 212 -28.27 -7.29 -6.79
C SER A 212 -28.49 -7.58 -5.30
N SER A 213 -27.91 -8.66 -4.77
CA SER A 213 -27.92 -8.97 -3.35
C SER A 213 -26.81 -9.96 -2.99
N TRP A 214 -26.56 -10.16 -1.71
CA TRP A 214 -25.58 -11.13 -1.18
C TRP A 214 -26.04 -11.67 0.17
N SER A 215 -25.41 -12.72 0.69
CA SER A 215 -25.77 -13.26 2.01
C SER A 215 -25.19 -12.51 3.20
N PHE A 216 -24.51 -11.39 2.96
CA PHE A 216 -23.88 -10.56 3.98
C PHE A 216 -24.77 -9.37 4.34
N ALA A 217 -24.52 -8.73 5.49
CA ALA A 217 -25.14 -7.45 5.88
C ALA A 217 -26.66 -7.41 5.68
N ASP A 218 -27.38 -8.41 6.20
CA ASP A 218 -28.85 -8.53 6.09
C ASP A 218 -29.37 -8.46 4.64
N ASN A 219 -28.60 -8.99 3.70
CA ASN A 219 -28.87 -9.01 2.27
C ASN A 219 -28.91 -7.62 1.60
N MET A 220 -28.36 -6.60 2.26
CA MET A 220 -28.25 -5.25 1.73
C MET A 220 -26.86 -5.01 1.15
N LEU A 221 -26.83 -4.52 -0.09
CA LEU A 221 -25.58 -4.09 -0.73
C LEU A 221 -25.13 -2.74 -0.16
N SER A 222 -23.83 -2.60 0.06
CA SER A 222 -23.21 -1.30 0.32
C SER A 222 -23.21 -0.44 -0.94
N VAL A 223 -22.98 0.87 -0.79
CA VAL A 223 -22.73 1.76 -1.93
C VAL A 223 -21.50 1.22 -2.68
N PRO A 224 -21.60 1.00 -4.01
CA PRO A 224 -20.47 0.51 -4.79
C PRO A 224 -19.43 1.60 -5.01
N GLU A 225 -18.18 1.16 -5.16
CA GLU A 225 -17.07 2.01 -5.58
C GLU A 225 -16.88 1.93 -7.10
N THR A 226 -16.52 3.04 -7.73
CA THR A 226 -16.25 3.10 -9.18
C THR A 226 -14.98 3.90 -9.45
N VAL A 227 -14.04 3.34 -10.22
CA VAL A 227 -12.80 4.02 -10.63
C VAL A 227 -12.86 4.32 -12.11
N ASP A 228 -12.58 5.57 -12.48
CA ASP A 228 -12.41 6.00 -13.88
C ASP A 228 -13.56 5.57 -14.82
N GLY A 229 -14.79 5.46 -14.29
CA GLY A 229 -15.96 5.02 -15.03
C GLY A 229 -16.09 3.51 -15.25
N GLY A 230 -15.27 2.70 -14.57
CA GLY A 230 -15.34 1.23 -14.56
C GLY A 230 -16.59 0.66 -13.89
N PRO A 231 -16.78 -0.67 -13.94
CA PRO A 231 -17.96 -1.32 -13.37
C PRO A 231 -18.06 -1.13 -11.85
N PRO A 232 -19.27 -1.09 -11.28
CA PRO A 232 -19.46 -0.97 -9.84
C PRO A 232 -18.80 -2.14 -9.10
N SER A 233 -18.01 -1.80 -8.08
CA SER A 233 -17.26 -2.72 -7.22
C SER A 233 -17.87 -2.75 -5.82
N TYR A 234 -18.19 -3.94 -5.35
CA TYR A 234 -18.68 -4.19 -3.99
C TYR A 234 -17.58 -4.89 -3.19
N ILE A 235 -17.13 -4.25 -2.12
CA ILE A 235 -15.98 -4.70 -1.34
C ILE A 235 -16.44 -5.32 -0.03
N LEU A 236 -16.02 -6.55 0.23
CA LEU A 236 -16.19 -7.24 1.51
C LEU A 236 -14.83 -7.47 2.16
N ARG A 237 -14.72 -7.19 3.45
CA ARG A 237 -13.51 -7.46 4.24
C ARG A 237 -13.82 -8.44 5.36
N LEU A 238 -13.02 -9.49 5.44
CA LEU A 238 -13.11 -10.52 6.46
C LEU A 238 -11.81 -10.50 7.27
N SER A 239 -11.93 -10.44 8.59
CA SER A 239 -10.78 -10.38 9.50
C SER A 239 -10.63 -11.69 10.27
N GLY A 240 -9.39 -12.12 10.47
CA GLY A 240 -9.03 -13.27 11.27
C GLY A 240 -8.98 -14.59 10.50
N ASN A 241 -8.40 -15.59 11.16
CA ASN A 241 -8.33 -16.97 10.66
C ASN A 241 -9.63 -17.71 10.99
N SER A 242 -10.07 -18.60 10.10
CA SER A 242 -11.24 -19.46 10.29
C SER A 242 -10.87 -20.91 10.07
N GLN A 243 -11.13 -21.77 11.07
CA GLN A 243 -10.99 -23.23 10.92
C GLN A 243 -12.06 -23.84 9.99
N ARG A 244 -13.08 -23.07 9.62
CA ARG A 244 -14.15 -23.49 8.71
C ARG A 244 -14.19 -22.61 7.49
N ASN A 245 -14.54 -23.21 6.37
CA ASN A 245 -14.75 -22.48 5.12
C ASN A 245 -15.90 -21.49 5.26
N TRP A 246 -15.74 -20.31 4.67
CA TRP A 246 -16.80 -19.31 4.66
C TRP A 246 -17.74 -19.57 3.49
N THR A 247 -18.98 -19.91 3.79
CA THR A 247 -20.01 -20.12 2.77
C THR A 247 -20.90 -18.88 2.68
N PHE A 248 -21.20 -18.48 1.46
CA PHE A 248 -22.04 -17.32 1.17
C PHE A 248 -22.75 -17.50 -0.17
N TRP A 249 -23.63 -16.57 -0.51
CA TRP A 249 -24.22 -16.52 -1.84
C TRP A 249 -24.21 -15.09 -2.38
N LEU A 250 -24.13 -14.99 -3.70
CA LEU A 250 -24.25 -13.76 -4.46
C LEU A 250 -25.45 -13.90 -5.38
N GLU A 251 -26.29 -12.87 -5.44
CA GLU A 251 -27.42 -12.81 -6.35
C GLU A 251 -27.14 -11.80 -7.45
N ALA A 252 -27.25 -12.26 -8.70
CA ALA A 252 -27.11 -11.45 -9.89
C ALA A 252 -28.48 -11.14 -10.51
N SER A 253 -28.68 -9.89 -10.94
CA SER A 253 -29.89 -9.45 -11.63
C SER A 253 -29.97 -9.86 -13.10
N SER A 254 -28.87 -10.35 -13.69
CA SER A 254 -28.80 -10.82 -15.08
C SER A 254 -27.99 -12.12 -15.20
N SER A 255 -27.95 -12.66 -16.42
CA SER A 255 -27.10 -13.81 -16.77
C SER A 255 -25.63 -13.44 -17.02
N ASP A 256 -25.27 -12.16 -16.88
CA ASP A 256 -23.90 -11.73 -17.12
C ASP A 256 -22.95 -12.27 -16.02
N ASP A 257 -21.67 -12.28 -16.35
CA ASP A 257 -20.62 -12.81 -15.51
C ASP A 257 -20.49 -12.03 -14.20
N LEU A 258 -20.45 -12.76 -13.07
CA LEU A 258 -20.03 -12.20 -11.79
C LEU A 258 -18.54 -12.47 -11.62
N ARG A 259 -17.75 -11.41 -11.49
CA ARG A 259 -16.33 -11.53 -11.20
C ARG A 259 -16.10 -11.32 -9.71
N VAL A 260 -15.40 -12.27 -9.10
CA VAL A 260 -14.99 -12.21 -7.69
C VAL A 260 -13.47 -12.26 -7.63
N GLU A 261 -12.88 -11.17 -7.21
CA GLU A 261 -11.45 -11.08 -6.94
C GLU A 261 -11.19 -11.26 -5.45
N VAL A 262 -10.16 -12.02 -5.11
CA VAL A 262 -9.82 -12.40 -3.73
C VAL A 262 -8.39 -12.00 -3.45
N ALA A 263 -8.15 -11.31 -2.34
CA ALA A 263 -6.82 -11.13 -1.78
C ALA A 263 -6.82 -11.51 -0.31
N VAL A 264 -5.77 -12.20 0.10
CA VAL A 264 -5.56 -12.58 1.50
C VAL A 264 -4.17 -12.17 1.91
N VAL A 265 -4.07 -11.49 3.05
CA VAL A 265 -2.79 -11.17 3.68
C VAL A 265 -2.45 -12.19 4.73
N ASP A 266 -1.27 -12.75 4.57
CA ASP A 266 -0.60 -13.56 5.56
C ASP A 266 0.60 -12.78 6.11
N GLN A 267 0.69 -12.66 7.44
CA GLN A 267 1.82 -11.97 8.07
C GLN A 267 3.10 -12.81 8.05
N VAL A 268 2.97 -14.10 7.72
CA VAL A 268 4.10 -15.00 7.60
C VAL A 268 4.82 -14.80 6.27
N LEU A 269 6.15 -14.66 6.37
CA LEU A 269 7.06 -14.62 5.23
C LEU A 269 7.68 -15.99 4.98
N ASP A 270 7.92 -16.32 3.71
CA ASP A 270 8.82 -17.41 3.34
C ASP A 270 10.28 -17.07 3.64
N ASP A 271 11.17 -18.05 3.49
CA ASP A 271 12.57 -17.89 3.88
C ASP A 271 13.31 -16.89 2.99
N GLU A 272 12.96 -16.76 1.71
CA GLU A 272 13.60 -15.80 0.82
C GLU A 272 13.18 -14.37 1.16
N ALA A 273 11.88 -14.13 1.34
CA ALA A 273 11.38 -12.83 1.78
C ALA A 273 11.92 -12.47 3.18
N ARG A 274 12.03 -13.42 4.11
CA ARG A 274 12.63 -13.19 5.42
C ARG A 274 14.10 -12.83 5.33
N ARG A 275 14.87 -13.51 4.47
CA ARG A 275 16.28 -13.19 4.20
C ARG A 275 16.41 -11.78 3.62
N LEU A 276 15.59 -11.43 2.63
CA LEU A 276 15.59 -10.10 2.02
C LEU A 276 15.24 -8.99 3.02
N LYS A 277 14.24 -9.21 3.88
CA LYS A 277 13.91 -8.31 4.99
C LYS A 277 15.12 -8.09 5.92
N GLY A 278 15.89 -9.15 6.19
CA GLY A 278 17.08 -9.09 7.05
C GLY A 278 18.26 -8.33 6.46
N LEU A 279 18.26 -7.99 5.17
CA LEU A 279 19.31 -7.20 4.53
C LEU A 279 19.11 -5.68 4.72
N PHE A 280 17.96 -5.25 5.24
CA PHE A 280 17.71 -3.83 5.50
C PHE A 280 18.55 -3.36 6.69
N PRO A 281 19.11 -2.14 6.62
CA PRO A 281 19.90 -1.57 7.71
C PRO A 281 19.00 -1.22 8.91
N GLU A 282 19.58 -1.16 10.11
CA GLU A 282 18.84 -0.95 11.37
C GLU A 282 18.01 0.35 11.43
N TRP A 283 18.41 1.37 10.68
CA TRP A 283 17.68 2.63 10.60
C TRP A 283 16.40 2.53 9.75
N ALA A 284 16.16 1.40 9.07
CA ALA A 284 14.96 1.13 8.29
C ALA A 284 14.05 0.15 9.05
N ASP A 285 12.84 0.59 9.37
CA ASP A 285 11.80 -0.26 9.94
C ASP A 285 10.95 -0.85 8.81
N VAL A 286 11.03 -2.16 8.63
CA VAL A 286 10.41 -2.88 7.52
C VAL A 286 9.22 -3.69 8.01
N ILE A 287 8.03 -3.23 7.63
CA ILE A 287 6.79 -3.98 7.79
C ILE A 287 6.65 -4.87 6.57
N ALA A 288 6.57 -6.18 6.79
CA ALA A 288 6.57 -7.15 5.71
C ALA A 288 5.52 -8.24 5.88
N TYR A 289 4.88 -8.63 4.78
CA TYR A 289 3.83 -9.65 4.72
C TYR A 289 3.68 -10.18 3.29
N SER A 290 3.00 -11.32 3.15
CA SER A 290 2.69 -11.95 1.87
C SER A 290 1.21 -11.77 1.54
N SER A 291 0.91 -11.54 0.27
CA SER A 291 -0.45 -11.38 -0.23
C SER A 291 -0.73 -12.37 -1.34
N PHE A 292 -1.82 -13.12 -1.20
CA PHE A 292 -2.28 -14.11 -2.16
C PHE A 292 -3.48 -13.55 -2.91
N MET A 293 -3.36 -13.39 -4.23
CA MET A 293 -4.39 -12.78 -5.08
C MET A 293 -4.90 -13.79 -6.10
N SER A 294 -6.21 -13.81 -6.35
CA SER A 294 -6.82 -14.63 -7.40
C SER A 294 -8.10 -13.97 -7.93
N SER A 295 -8.52 -14.36 -9.13
CA SER A 295 -9.73 -13.86 -9.79
C SER A 295 -10.56 -15.03 -10.31
N TYR A 296 -11.87 -14.98 -10.07
CA TYR A 296 -12.83 -16.01 -10.43
C TYR A 296 -13.99 -15.36 -11.21
N ILE A 297 -14.50 -16.09 -12.19
CA ILE A 297 -15.67 -15.69 -12.98
C ILE A 297 -16.73 -16.78 -12.79
N PHE A 298 -17.94 -16.35 -12.43
CA PHE A 298 -19.08 -17.23 -12.18
C PHE A 298 -20.24 -16.92 -13.10
#